data_AF-A0A952U0W4-F1
#
_entry.id   AF-A0A952U0W4-F1
#
_cell.length_a   1.000
_cell.length_b   1.000
_cell.length_c   1.000
_cell.angle_alpha   90.00
_cell.angle_beta   90.00
_cell.angle_gamma   90.00
#
_symmetry.space_group_name_H-M   'P 1'
#
loop_
_entity.id
_entity.type
_entity.pdbx_description
1 polymer ?
#
loop_
_entity_poly.entity_id
_entity_poly.type
_entity_poly.pdbx_seq_one_letter_code
_entity_poly.pdbx_strand_id
1 'polypeptide(L)'
;MYDINTLDQLAGELAVSEFELLRFVYRSGEFYRRFKRRKSNGDTRVIHAPDEPLKNLHRAIIKRFLAPIPLPDACTGFRPGKSILNNTIPHCGRRFVFNVDIEDFFASISSERVLGLYLRLGFAFPVACVLTELTTFMGSLPQGAPSSPYLANLIAHSLDMEMTEYCKNRGWTYTRYCDDITISGDTTFTLGDMKMVTEILDSEGFQLNMKKTRFLRRNSAQMVSGLVVNKRPNLPREKRRNIRAMFHQASISPEKYKERTQELENHLSMLSMLNPQDAEVIKYRAILNKVCAQA
;
A
#
# COMPACT_ATOMS: atom_id res chain seq x y z
N MET A 1 -0.74 6.35 25.56
CA MET A 1 0.70 6.51 25.33
C MET A 1 1.38 5.29 25.93
N TYR A 2 2.36 4.70 25.27
CA TYR A 2 3.16 3.61 25.85
C TYR A 2 4.02 4.20 26.98
N ASP A 3 4.20 3.46 28.07
CA ASP A 3 5.04 3.85 29.21
C ASP A 3 6.19 2.83 29.34
N ILE A 4 7.03 2.78 28.30
CA ILE A 4 8.15 1.84 28.18
C ILE A 4 9.43 2.68 28.22
N ASN A 5 10.15 2.52 29.32
CA ASN A 5 11.24 3.41 29.72
C ASN A 5 12.63 2.75 29.59
N THR A 6 12.69 1.42 29.56
CA THR A 6 13.95 0.66 29.49
C THR A 6 13.96 -0.35 28.35
N LEU A 7 15.16 -0.78 27.94
CA LEU A 7 15.30 -1.83 26.92
C LEU A 7 14.84 -3.19 27.42
N ASP A 8 15.00 -3.48 28.71
CA ASP A 8 14.46 -4.69 29.34
C ASP A 8 12.92 -4.76 29.23
N GLN A 9 12.22 -3.66 29.51
CA GLN A 9 10.77 -3.57 29.31
C GLN A 9 10.38 -3.78 27.84
N LEU A 10 11.10 -3.14 26.91
CA LEU A 10 10.88 -3.32 25.48
C LEU A 10 11.08 -4.79 25.06
N ALA A 11 12.15 -5.42 25.54
CA ALA A 11 12.50 -6.80 25.24
C ALA A 11 11.42 -7.76 25.77
N GLY A 12 10.94 -7.54 26.99
CA GLY A 12 9.82 -8.27 27.57
C GLY A 12 8.53 -8.15 26.74
N GLU A 13 8.20 -6.95 26.28
CA GLU A 13 7.01 -6.70 25.45
C GLU A 13 7.09 -7.33 24.05
N LEU A 14 8.31 -7.51 23.54
CA LEU A 14 8.59 -8.13 22.24
C LEU A 14 8.94 -9.63 22.34
N ALA A 15 8.95 -10.19 23.55
CA ALA A 15 9.32 -11.58 23.85
C ALA A 15 10.70 -11.97 23.27
N VAL A 16 11.68 -11.09 23.42
CA VAL A 16 13.09 -11.31 23.04
C VAL A 16 14.02 -10.88 24.18
N SER A 17 15.31 -11.17 24.09
CA SER A 17 16.29 -10.65 25.03
C SER A 17 16.78 -9.26 24.60
N GLU A 18 17.24 -8.46 25.56
CA GLU A 18 17.91 -7.18 25.26
C GLU A 18 19.13 -7.38 24.36
N PHE A 19 19.89 -8.45 24.58
CA PHE A 19 21.01 -8.83 23.72
C PHE A 19 20.57 -9.00 22.25
N GLU A 20 19.44 -9.65 21.99
CA GLU A 20 18.96 -9.86 20.63
C GLU A 20 18.50 -8.54 19.98
N LEU A 21 17.88 -7.63 20.74
CA LEU A 21 17.57 -6.27 20.25
C LEU A 21 18.84 -5.53 19.83
N LEU A 22 19.84 -5.49 20.71
CA LEU A 22 21.11 -4.79 20.45
C LEU A 22 21.90 -5.44 19.32
N ARG A 23 21.82 -6.78 19.18
CA ARG A 23 22.43 -7.49 18.05
C ARG A 23 21.86 -7.01 16.72
N PHE A 24 20.55 -6.85 16.60
CA PHE A 24 19.94 -6.32 15.37
C PHE A 24 20.34 -4.86 15.09
N VAL A 25 20.47 -4.03 16.13
CA VAL A 25 20.89 -2.63 15.98
C VAL A 25 22.35 -2.54 15.53
N TYR A 26 23.28 -3.14 16.27
CA TYR A 26 24.72 -2.99 16.00
C TYR A 26 25.21 -3.76 14.76
N ARG A 27 24.49 -4.81 14.35
CA ARG A 27 24.84 -5.62 13.17
C ARG A 27 23.79 -5.53 12.07
N SER A 28 23.07 -4.41 12.00
CA SER A 28 21.93 -4.21 11.09
C SER A 28 22.24 -4.59 9.63
N GLY A 29 23.41 -4.23 9.12
CA GLY A 29 23.85 -4.57 7.75
C GLY A 29 23.85 -6.07 7.42
N GLU A 30 24.02 -6.94 8.40
CA GLU A 30 24.01 -8.40 8.21
C GLU A 30 22.59 -8.97 8.05
N PHE A 31 21.59 -8.26 8.57
CA PHE A 31 20.19 -8.69 8.55
C PHE A 31 19.41 -8.13 7.36
N TYR A 32 20.05 -7.38 6.46
CA TYR A 32 19.43 -6.86 5.24
C TYR A 32 20.02 -7.49 3.99
N ARG A 33 19.15 -8.03 3.13
CA ARG A 33 19.51 -8.54 1.81
C ARG A 33 19.22 -7.51 0.73
N ARG A 34 20.24 -7.23 -0.09
CA ARG A 34 20.13 -6.32 -1.24
C ARG A 34 19.81 -7.10 -2.52
N PHE A 35 18.75 -6.73 -3.20
CA PHE A 35 18.41 -7.30 -4.52
C PHE A 35 17.75 -6.26 -5.43
N LYS A 36 17.76 -6.55 -6.73
CA LYS A 36 17.19 -5.68 -7.77
C LYS A 36 15.80 -6.18 -8.15
N ARG A 37 14.84 -5.28 -8.32
CA ARG A 37 13.50 -5.58 -8.84
C ARG A 37 13.15 -4.62 -9.97
N ARG A 38 12.60 -5.13 -11.07
CA ARG A 38 12.09 -4.28 -12.15
C ARG A 38 10.83 -3.53 -11.73
N LYS A 39 10.77 -2.24 -12.05
CA LYS A 39 9.57 -1.40 -12.02
C LYS A 39 8.72 -1.72 -13.27
N SER A 40 7.44 -1.35 -13.21
CA SER A 40 6.50 -1.55 -14.33
C SER A 40 6.86 -0.76 -15.59
N ASN A 41 7.60 0.34 -15.45
CA ASN A 41 8.11 1.15 -16.55
C ASN A 41 9.43 0.61 -17.15
N GLY A 42 9.95 -0.51 -16.65
CA GLY A 42 11.21 -1.12 -17.12
C GLY A 42 12.45 -0.77 -16.31
N ASP A 43 12.42 0.30 -15.51
CA ASP A 43 13.54 0.70 -14.64
C ASP A 43 13.80 -0.34 -13.55
N THR A 44 14.97 -0.28 -12.91
CA THR A 44 15.30 -1.16 -11.78
C THR A 44 15.28 -0.39 -10.47
N ARG A 45 14.68 -0.95 -9.43
CA ARG A 45 14.84 -0.49 -8.03
C ARG A 45 15.71 -1.46 -7.24
N VAL A 46 16.57 -0.91 -6.40
CA VAL A 46 17.31 -1.67 -5.38
C VAL A 46 16.40 -1.77 -4.15
N ILE A 47 16.26 -2.97 -3.62
CA ILE A 47 15.48 -3.27 -2.42
C ILE A 47 16.44 -3.79 -1.36
N HIS A 48 16.32 -3.25 -0.15
CA HIS A 48 16.96 -3.72 1.06
C HIS A 48 15.89 -4.34 1.95
N ALA A 49 15.73 -5.66 1.89
CA ALA A 49 14.72 -6.34 2.69
C ALA A 49 15.37 -7.02 3.90
N PRO A 50 14.74 -6.92 5.08
CA PRO A 50 15.20 -7.66 6.25
C PRO A 50 15.07 -9.17 6.02
N ASP A 51 15.93 -9.92 6.70
CA ASP A 51 15.84 -11.36 6.78
C ASP A 51 14.71 -11.83 7.73
N GLU A 52 14.50 -13.14 7.83
CA GLU A 52 13.35 -13.66 8.56
C GLU A 52 13.39 -13.41 10.08
N PRO A 53 14.55 -13.52 10.76
CA PRO A 53 14.69 -13.12 12.16
C PRO A 53 14.26 -11.66 12.41
N LEU A 54 14.79 -10.70 11.63
CA LEU A 54 14.42 -9.29 11.82
C LEU A 54 12.96 -9.03 11.41
N LYS A 55 12.43 -9.73 10.41
CA LYS A 55 10.99 -9.67 10.07
C LYS A 55 10.10 -10.16 11.22
N ASN A 56 10.49 -11.20 11.94
CA ASN A 56 9.74 -11.68 13.10
C ASN A 56 9.66 -10.60 14.19
N LEU A 57 10.78 -9.92 14.46
CA LEU A 57 10.80 -8.80 15.39
C LEU A 57 9.91 -7.64 14.90
N HIS A 58 9.94 -7.31 13.60
CA HIS A 58 9.05 -6.30 13.03
C HIS A 58 7.57 -6.67 13.21
N ARG A 59 7.20 -7.95 13.01
CA ARG A 59 5.83 -8.42 13.24
C ARG A 59 5.41 -8.27 14.71
N ALA A 60 6.31 -8.53 15.65
CA ALA A 60 6.06 -8.30 17.08
C ALA A 60 5.84 -6.81 17.37
N ILE A 61 6.71 -5.92 16.86
CA ILE A 61 6.56 -4.46 16.97
C ILE A 61 5.22 -3.99 16.40
N ILE A 62 4.85 -4.47 15.21
CA ILE A 62 3.57 -4.12 14.58
C ILE A 62 2.41 -4.55 15.48
N LYS A 63 2.38 -5.81 15.88
CA LYS A 63 1.29 -6.38 16.68
C LYS A 63 1.12 -5.64 18.01
N ARG A 64 2.23 -5.33 18.67
CA ARG A 64 2.21 -4.75 20.01
C ARG A 64 2.00 -3.24 20.00
N PHE A 65 2.65 -2.53 19.08
CA PHE A 65 2.79 -1.07 19.17
C PHE A 65 2.13 -0.29 18.02
N LEU A 66 2.12 -0.82 16.79
CA LEU A 66 1.71 -0.03 15.61
C LEU A 66 0.27 -0.30 15.16
N ALA A 67 -0.10 -1.58 15.04
CA ALA A 67 -1.43 -1.99 14.57
C ALA A 67 -2.61 -1.54 15.47
N PRO A 68 -2.45 -1.41 16.80
CA PRO A 68 -3.53 -0.89 17.65
C PRO A 68 -3.87 0.59 17.43
N ILE A 69 -2.99 1.36 16.77
CA ILE A 69 -3.19 2.79 16.58
C ILE A 69 -4.20 3.03 15.45
N PRO A 70 -5.29 3.79 15.69
CA PRO A 70 -6.27 4.08 14.65
C PRO A 70 -5.66 4.92 13.53
N LEU A 71 -6.10 4.65 12.31
CA LEU A 71 -5.76 5.41 11.11
C LEU A 71 -7.01 6.07 10.52
N PRO A 72 -6.88 7.25 9.88
CA PRO A 72 -7.99 7.89 9.18
C PRO A 72 -8.66 6.95 8.17
N ASP A 73 -9.96 7.09 7.95
CA ASP A 73 -10.69 6.25 7.00
C ASP A 73 -10.20 6.39 5.55
N ALA A 74 -9.69 7.58 5.21
CA ALA A 74 -9.08 7.86 3.93
C ALA A 74 -7.79 7.05 3.67
N CYS A 75 -7.08 6.63 4.72
CA CYS A 75 -5.94 5.73 4.60
C CYS A 75 -6.46 4.30 4.36
N THR A 76 -6.32 3.79 3.14
CA THR A 76 -6.85 2.47 2.74
C THR A 76 -5.75 1.44 2.47
N GLY A 77 -4.51 1.88 2.23
CA GLY A 77 -3.37 1.02 1.96
C GLY A 77 -2.83 0.31 3.20
N PHE A 78 -2.42 -0.95 3.05
CA PHE A 78 -1.78 -1.76 4.10
C PHE A 78 -2.54 -1.89 5.42
N ARG A 79 -3.88 -1.91 5.35
CA ARG A 79 -4.75 -2.12 6.51
C ARG A 79 -5.34 -3.52 6.51
N PRO A 80 -5.37 -4.22 7.66
CA PRO A 80 -6.12 -5.46 7.79
C PRO A 80 -7.59 -5.28 7.39
N GLY A 81 -8.11 -6.22 6.59
CA GLY A 81 -9.51 -6.20 6.14
C GLY A 81 -9.85 -5.15 5.07
N LYS A 82 -8.90 -4.30 4.66
CA LYS A 82 -9.06 -3.41 3.51
C LYS A 82 -8.45 -4.04 2.27
N SER A 83 -9.10 -3.84 1.14
CA SER A 83 -8.64 -4.25 -0.18
C SER A 83 -8.51 -3.03 -1.09
N ILE A 84 -7.98 -3.25 -2.30
CA ILE A 84 -7.93 -2.23 -3.33
C ILE A 84 -9.31 -1.63 -3.65
N LEU A 85 -10.39 -2.39 -3.42
CA LEU A 85 -11.75 -1.90 -3.60
C LEU A 85 -12.11 -0.80 -2.61
N ASN A 86 -11.60 -0.85 -1.38
CA ASN A 86 -11.85 0.21 -0.41
C ASN A 86 -11.22 1.54 -0.85
N ASN A 87 -10.10 1.49 -1.58
CA ASN A 87 -9.54 2.68 -2.22
C ASN A 87 -10.36 3.12 -3.44
N THR A 88 -10.89 2.16 -4.20
CA THR A 88 -11.44 2.42 -5.55
C THR A 88 -12.91 2.85 -5.54
N ILE A 89 -13.74 2.22 -4.70
CA ILE A 89 -15.20 2.42 -4.64
C ILE A 89 -15.57 3.89 -4.37
N PRO A 90 -14.93 4.62 -3.44
CA PRO A 90 -15.30 6.01 -3.13
C PRO A 90 -15.25 6.97 -4.34
N HIS A 91 -14.42 6.65 -5.35
CA HIS A 91 -14.22 7.47 -6.54
C HIS A 91 -15.08 7.06 -7.74
N CYS A 92 -15.96 6.07 -7.57
CA CYS A 92 -16.76 5.57 -8.68
C CYS A 92 -17.80 6.59 -9.17
N GLY A 93 -17.93 6.73 -10.48
CA GLY A 93 -18.98 7.55 -11.10
C GLY A 93 -18.74 9.07 -11.09
N ARG A 94 -17.60 9.54 -10.55
CA ARG A 94 -17.31 10.96 -10.38
C ARG A 94 -16.96 11.67 -11.68
N ARG A 95 -17.26 12.97 -11.80
CA ARG A 95 -16.94 13.76 -13.02
C ARG A 95 -15.46 13.86 -13.30
N PHE A 96 -14.62 13.91 -12.26
CA PHE A 96 -13.17 13.85 -12.39
C PHE A 96 -12.55 12.91 -11.36
N VAL A 97 -11.35 12.41 -11.69
CA VAL A 97 -10.43 11.70 -10.81
C VAL A 97 -9.05 12.30 -11.01
N PHE A 98 -8.41 12.72 -9.92
CA PHE A 98 -7.07 13.27 -9.87
C PHE A 98 -6.20 12.34 -9.03
N ASN A 99 -5.25 11.67 -9.69
CA ASN A 99 -4.32 10.76 -9.04
C ASN A 99 -2.97 11.44 -8.89
N VAL A 100 -2.39 11.26 -7.71
CA VAL A 100 -1.09 11.77 -7.33
C VAL A 100 -0.29 10.61 -6.75
N ASP A 101 0.99 10.54 -7.10
CA ASP A 101 1.92 9.56 -6.53
C ASP A 101 2.97 10.34 -5.73
N ILE A 102 3.26 9.90 -4.51
CA ILE A 102 4.31 10.49 -3.68
C ILE A 102 5.66 9.95 -4.13
N GLU A 103 6.59 10.85 -4.44
CA GLU A 103 7.95 10.47 -4.84
C GLU A 103 8.69 9.80 -3.68
N ASP A 104 9.25 8.62 -3.99
CA ASP A 104 10.06 7.81 -3.09
C ASP A 104 9.51 7.68 -1.65
N PHE A 105 8.19 7.49 -1.53
CA PHE A 105 7.42 7.55 -0.26
C PHE A 105 8.09 6.93 0.98
N PHE A 106 8.66 5.73 0.89
CA PHE A 106 9.36 5.12 2.02
C PHE A 106 10.72 5.78 2.31
N ALA A 107 11.47 6.12 1.26
CA ALA A 107 12.80 6.72 1.41
C ALA A 107 12.73 8.20 1.82
N SER A 108 11.63 8.90 1.53
CA SER A 108 11.38 10.27 2.01
C SER A 108 11.01 10.34 3.50
N ILE A 109 10.75 9.19 4.13
CA ILE A 109 10.50 9.11 5.58
C ILE A 109 11.81 8.76 6.29
N SER A 110 12.42 9.78 6.88
CA SER A 110 13.72 9.67 7.55
C SER A 110 13.63 9.03 8.93
N SER A 111 14.77 8.55 9.44
CA SER A 111 14.93 8.03 10.81
C SER A 111 14.49 9.02 11.87
N GLU A 112 14.70 10.32 11.66
CA GLU A 112 14.32 11.37 12.61
C GLU A 112 12.79 11.50 12.72
N ARG A 113 12.07 11.36 11.59
CA ARG A 113 10.60 11.34 11.59
C ARG A 113 10.07 10.11 12.31
N VAL A 114 10.71 8.96 12.13
CA VAL A 114 10.37 7.70 12.82
C VAL A 114 10.64 7.82 14.33
N LEU A 115 11.78 8.37 14.72
CA LEU A 115 12.11 8.66 16.12
C LEU A 115 11.07 9.58 16.76
N GLY A 116 10.73 10.68 16.07
CA GLY A 116 9.70 11.61 16.51
C GLY A 116 8.33 10.94 16.67
N LEU A 117 7.97 9.98 15.81
CA LEU A 117 6.77 9.18 15.98
C LEU A 117 6.84 8.35 17.28
N TYR A 118 7.90 7.56 17.49
CA TYR A 118 8.01 6.74 18.70
C TYR A 118 8.01 7.58 19.98
N LEU A 119 8.67 8.74 19.99
CA LEU A 119 8.61 9.67 21.12
C LEU A 119 7.17 10.16 21.38
N ARG A 120 6.42 10.54 20.34
CA ARG A 120 4.99 10.91 20.47
C ARG A 120 4.11 9.76 20.94
N LEU A 121 4.49 8.52 20.66
CA LEU A 121 3.81 7.33 21.13
C LEU A 121 4.11 7.01 22.61
N GLY A 122 5.06 7.70 23.25
CA GLY A 122 5.35 7.63 24.70
C GLY A 122 6.58 6.84 25.09
N PHE A 123 7.33 6.30 24.11
CA PHE A 123 8.56 5.60 24.41
C PHE A 123 9.62 6.57 24.94
N ALA A 124 10.32 6.20 26.01
CA ALA A 124 11.46 6.97 26.48
C ALA A 124 12.54 7.04 25.40
N PHE A 125 13.34 8.11 25.42
CA PHE A 125 14.31 8.40 24.35
C PHE A 125 15.22 7.21 23.98
N PRO A 126 15.85 6.47 24.93
CA PRO A 126 16.69 5.32 24.57
C PRO A 126 15.92 4.20 23.85
N VAL A 127 14.66 3.96 24.27
CA VAL A 127 13.78 2.94 23.69
C VAL A 127 13.34 3.36 22.29
N ALA A 128 12.98 4.63 22.11
CA ALA A 128 12.60 5.20 20.82
C ALA A 128 13.76 5.14 19.81
N CYS A 129 15.00 5.39 20.25
CA CYS A 129 16.20 5.21 19.42
C CYS A 129 16.35 3.76 18.96
N VAL A 130 16.27 2.78 19.87
CA VAL A 130 16.37 1.35 19.49
C VAL A 130 15.26 0.95 18.53
N LEU A 131 14.00 1.33 18.79
CA LEU A 131 12.89 1.07 17.87
C LEU A 131 13.11 1.69 16.49
N THR A 132 13.68 2.89 16.43
CA THR A 132 14.01 3.57 15.17
C THR A 132 15.08 2.80 14.41
N GLU A 133 16.19 2.43 15.04
CA GLU A 133 17.26 1.63 14.44
C GLU A 133 16.78 0.25 13.98
N LEU A 134 15.87 -0.37 14.72
CA LEU A 134 15.29 -1.67 14.34
C LEU A 134 14.38 -1.56 13.11
N THR A 135 13.72 -0.41 12.89
CA THR A 135 12.68 -0.24 11.87
C THR A 135 13.07 0.66 10.69
N THR A 136 14.27 1.21 10.72
CA THR A 136 14.88 1.98 9.64
C THR A 136 16.15 1.31 9.15
N PHE A 137 16.61 1.69 7.97
CA PHE A 137 17.88 1.21 7.43
C PHE A 137 18.45 2.27 6.49
N MET A 138 19.73 2.60 6.66
CA MET A 138 20.40 3.67 5.91
C MET A 138 19.66 5.02 5.98
N GLY A 139 19.11 5.35 7.16
CA GLY A 139 18.49 6.66 7.44
C GLY A 139 17.04 6.83 7.01
N SER A 140 16.37 5.80 6.47
CA SER A 140 14.97 5.87 6.05
C SER A 140 14.21 4.56 6.27
N LEU A 141 12.91 4.54 5.97
CA LEU A 141 12.14 3.29 5.96
C LEU A 141 12.58 2.36 4.81
N PRO A 142 12.97 1.10 5.09
CA PRO A 142 13.40 0.17 4.05
C PRO A 142 12.23 -0.45 3.28
N GLN A 143 12.41 -0.64 1.98
CA GLN A 143 11.44 -1.37 1.17
C GLN A 143 11.47 -2.87 1.49
N GLY A 144 10.32 -3.45 1.81
CA GLY A 144 10.18 -4.88 2.10
C GLY A 144 10.28 -5.25 3.58
N ALA A 145 10.52 -4.27 4.46
CA ALA A 145 10.35 -4.44 5.89
C ALA A 145 8.84 -4.48 6.26
N PRO A 146 8.40 -5.43 7.11
CA PRO A 146 7.00 -5.52 7.51
C PRO A 146 6.48 -4.27 8.24
N SER A 147 7.34 -3.58 8.99
CA SER A 147 6.95 -2.41 9.80
C SER A 147 6.80 -1.12 8.99
N SER A 148 7.55 -0.97 7.89
CA SER A 148 7.58 0.26 7.10
C SER A 148 6.22 0.73 6.60
N PRO A 149 5.32 -0.14 6.08
CA PRO A 149 3.97 0.28 5.72
C PRO A 149 3.15 0.88 6.87
N TYR A 150 3.27 0.33 8.08
CA TYR A 150 2.55 0.82 9.26
C TYR A 150 3.12 2.17 9.72
N LEU A 151 4.44 2.27 9.81
CA LEU A 151 5.11 3.52 10.18
C LEU A 151 4.82 4.62 9.17
N ALA A 152 4.87 4.31 7.87
CA ALA A 152 4.59 5.28 6.82
C ALA A 152 3.15 5.81 6.89
N ASN A 153 2.18 4.94 7.15
CA ASN A 153 0.79 5.37 7.34
C ASN A 153 0.59 6.24 8.59
N LEU A 154 1.25 5.91 9.70
CA LEU A 154 1.18 6.70 10.94
C LEU A 154 1.83 8.07 10.77
N ILE A 155 2.94 8.15 10.03
CA ILE A 155 3.65 9.40 9.76
C ILE A 155 2.84 10.29 8.81
N ALA A 156 2.16 9.70 7.82
CA ALA A 156 1.27 10.42 6.91
C ALA A 156 -0.12 10.74 7.50
N HIS A 157 -0.33 10.55 8.81
CA HIS A 157 -1.62 10.82 9.45
C HIS A 157 -2.06 12.28 9.31
N SER A 158 -1.16 13.24 9.57
CA SER A 158 -1.48 14.67 9.47
C SER A 158 -1.83 15.08 8.04
N LEU A 159 -1.03 14.61 7.06
CA LEU A 159 -1.34 14.71 5.64
C LEU A 159 -2.76 14.23 5.32
N ASP A 160 -3.14 13.04 5.79
CA ASP A 160 -4.46 12.49 5.49
C ASP A 160 -5.59 13.34 6.08
N MET A 161 -5.40 13.89 7.28
CA MET A 161 -6.39 14.75 7.93
C MET A 161 -6.57 16.06 7.17
N GLU A 162 -5.48 16.73 6.80
CA GLU A 162 -5.52 18.00 6.08
C GLU A 162 -6.09 17.83 4.66
N MET A 163 -5.65 16.81 3.92
CA MET A 163 -6.20 16.48 2.61
C MET A 163 -7.69 16.13 2.65
N THR A 164 -8.10 15.35 3.66
CA THR A 164 -9.51 14.98 3.84
C THR A 164 -10.36 16.22 4.04
N GLU A 165 -9.94 17.12 4.93
CA GLU A 165 -10.67 18.35 5.23
C GLU A 165 -10.72 19.28 4.02
N TYR A 166 -9.58 19.47 3.34
CA TYR A 166 -9.49 20.26 2.12
C TYR A 166 -10.47 19.77 1.02
N CYS A 167 -10.52 18.46 0.80
CA CYS A 167 -11.39 17.84 -0.19
C CYS A 167 -12.86 17.91 0.24
N LYS A 168 -13.15 17.63 1.51
CA LYS A 168 -14.52 17.67 2.06
C LYS A 168 -15.16 19.04 1.87
N ASN A 169 -14.42 20.12 2.10
CA ASN A 169 -14.87 21.51 1.91
C ASN A 169 -15.21 21.85 0.45
N ARG A 170 -14.80 21.03 -0.51
CA ARG A 170 -15.11 21.18 -1.95
C ARG A 170 -16.12 20.15 -2.48
N GLY A 171 -16.65 19.30 -1.59
CA GLY A 171 -17.50 18.17 -1.97
C GLY A 171 -16.74 17.07 -2.70
N TRP A 172 -15.44 16.93 -2.45
CA TRP A 172 -14.58 15.91 -3.04
C TRP A 172 -14.33 14.75 -2.08
N THR A 173 -13.90 13.65 -2.66
CA THR A 173 -13.49 12.43 -1.96
C THR A 173 -11.99 12.29 -2.09
N TYR A 174 -11.32 12.07 -0.96
CA TYR A 174 -9.88 11.78 -0.87
C TYR A 174 -9.67 10.38 -0.29
N THR A 175 -8.73 9.63 -0.87
CA THR A 175 -8.16 8.43 -0.26
C THR A 175 -6.66 8.35 -0.57
N ARG A 176 -5.94 7.59 0.27
CA ARG A 176 -4.54 7.25 0.07
C ARG A 176 -4.32 5.75 0.23
N TYR A 177 -3.70 5.15 -0.78
CA TYR A 177 -3.27 3.77 -0.79
C TYR A 177 -1.75 3.71 -0.92
N CYS A 178 -1.04 3.62 0.21
CA CYS A 178 0.41 3.79 0.27
C CYS A 178 0.83 5.19 -0.23
N ASP A 179 1.48 5.25 -1.38
CA ASP A 179 2.01 6.40 -2.09
C ASP A 179 1.02 6.94 -3.13
N ASP A 180 -0.01 6.17 -3.48
CA ASP A 180 -1.06 6.54 -4.44
C ASP A 180 -2.18 7.32 -3.72
N ILE A 181 -2.27 8.61 -3.97
CA ILE A 181 -3.34 9.49 -3.53
C ILE A 181 -4.37 9.63 -4.66
N THR A 182 -5.65 9.55 -4.31
CA THR A 182 -6.75 9.78 -5.24
C THR A 182 -7.71 10.83 -4.70
N ILE A 183 -7.97 11.86 -5.50
CA ILE A 183 -8.98 12.88 -5.25
C ILE A 183 -10.03 12.79 -6.37
N SER A 184 -11.31 12.84 -6.04
CA SER A 184 -12.37 12.83 -7.05
C SER A 184 -13.55 13.67 -6.65
N GLY A 185 -14.29 14.19 -7.61
CA GLY A 185 -15.49 14.95 -7.32
C GLY A 185 -16.31 15.32 -8.54
N ASP A 186 -17.38 16.05 -8.26
CA ASP A 186 -18.36 16.49 -9.24
C ASP A 186 -18.35 18.01 -9.48
N THR A 187 -17.57 18.75 -8.70
CA THR A 187 -17.31 20.19 -8.90
C THR A 187 -16.02 20.42 -9.68
N THR A 188 -15.74 21.67 -10.05
CA THR A 188 -14.59 22.03 -10.89
C THR A 188 -13.29 21.92 -10.10
N PHE A 189 -12.31 21.18 -10.64
CA PHE A 189 -10.94 21.15 -10.16
C PHE A 189 -10.07 22.12 -10.99
N THR A 190 -9.31 22.98 -10.33
CA THR A 190 -8.52 24.05 -10.96
C THR A 190 -7.02 23.85 -10.75
N LEU A 191 -6.20 24.66 -11.43
CA LEU A 191 -4.76 24.72 -11.17
C LEU A 191 -4.44 25.21 -9.75
N GLY A 192 -5.29 26.06 -9.18
CA GLY A 192 -5.15 26.51 -7.78
C GLY A 192 -5.33 25.35 -6.81
N ASP A 193 -6.23 24.40 -7.12
CA ASP A 193 -6.41 23.22 -6.27
C ASP A 193 -5.24 22.24 -6.41
N MET A 194 -4.69 22.09 -7.61
CA MET A 194 -3.44 21.33 -7.80
C MET A 194 -2.30 21.92 -6.98
N LYS A 195 -2.14 23.26 -6.99
CA LYS A 195 -1.12 23.95 -6.20
C LYS A 195 -1.30 23.71 -4.71
N MET A 196 -2.52 23.81 -4.20
CA MET A 196 -2.81 23.57 -2.79
C MET A 196 -2.53 22.11 -2.38
N VAL A 197 -2.88 21.13 -3.22
CA VAL A 197 -2.54 19.71 -2.97
C VAL A 197 -1.02 19.53 -2.89
N THR A 198 -0.25 20.19 -3.76
CA THR A 198 1.21 20.17 -3.68
C THR A 198 1.71 20.85 -2.39
N GLU A 199 1.15 22.00 -2.01
CA GLU A 199 1.53 22.72 -0.79
C GLU A 199 1.28 21.89 0.48
N ILE A 200 0.16 21.15 0.56
CA ILE A 200 -0.14 20.24 1.67
C ILE A 200 0.82 19.04 1.72
N LEU A 201 1.25 18.53 0.55
CA LEU A 201 2.26 17.46 0.52
C LEU A 201 3.61 17.98 1.02
N ASP A 202 4.03 19.13 0.51
CA ASP A 202 5.32 19.73 0.83
C ASP A 202 5.41 20.10 2.32
N SER A 203 4.34 20.63 2.92
CA SER A 203 4.28 20.96 4.36
C SER A 203 4.44 19.72 5.25
N GLU A 204 4.00 18.56 4.78
CA GLU A 204 4.10 17.27 5.46
C GLU A 204 5.36 16.48 5.07
N GLY A 205 6.29 17.11 4.34
CA GLY A 205 7.57 16.54 3.94
C GLY A 205 7.46 15.45 2.87
N PHE A 206 6.45 15.54 2.01
CA PHE A 206 6.24 14.63 0.88
C PHE A 206 6.26 15.41 -0.43
N GLN A 207 6.83 14.82 -1.48
CA GLN A 207 6.92 15.47 -2.79
C GLN A 207 6.02 14.78 -3.80
N LEU A 208 5.39 15.57 -4.66
CA LEU A 208 4.51 15.08 -5.70
C LEU A 208 5.33 14.59 -6.92
N ASN A 209 5.05 13.37 -7.37
CA ASN A 209 5.63 12.83 -8.59
C ASN A 209 4.88 13.36 -9.82
N MET A 210 5.39 14.43 -10.43
CA MET A 210 4.77 15.09 -11.59
C MET A 210 4.58 14.13 -12.78
N LYS A 211 5.52 13.20 -12.99
CA LYS A 211 5.48 12.25 -14.12
C LYS A 211 4.35 11.23 -13.98
N LYS A 212 3.90 10.93 -12.76
CA LYS A 212 2.83 9.97 -12.48
C LYS A 212 1.50 10.63 -12.11
N THR A 213 1.48 11.94 -11.90
CA THR A 213 0.26 12.69 -11.62
C THR A 213 -0.68 12.72 -12.83
N ARG A 214 -1.97 12.43 -12.64
CA ARG A 214 -2.96 12.31 -13.73
C ARG A 214 -4.28 12.96 -13.36
N PHE A 215 -4.82 13.76 -14.27
CA PHE A 215 -6.18 14.28 -14.18
C PHE A 215 -7.08 13.63 -15.25
N LEU A 216 -8.10 12.89 -14.81
CA LEU A 216 -8.94 12.05 -15.65
C LEU A 216 -10.40 12.52 -15.58
N ARG A 217 -10.96 12.90 -16.73
CA ARG A 217 -12.37 13.30 -16.86
C ARG A 217 -13.26 12.10 -17.16
N ARG A 218 -14.55 12.20 -16.84
CA ARG A 218 -15.54 11.13 -17.05
C ARG A 218 -15.64 10.55 -18.46
N ASN A 219 -15.24 11.32 -19.47
CA ASN A 219 -15.25 10.90 -20.88
C ASN A 219 -14.04 10.03 -21.26
N SER A 220 -13.03 9.97 -20.39
CA SER A 220 -11.87 9.09 -20.49
C SER A 220 -12.00 7.93 -19.50
N ALA A 221 -11.21 6.87 -19.67
CA ALA A 221 -11.13 5.81 -18.66
C ALA A 221 -10.51 6.36 -17.37
N GLN A 222 -11.33 6.60 -16.36
CA GLN A 222 -10.87 7.01 -15.03
C GLN A 222 -10.33 5.77 -14.32
N MET A 223 -9.08 5.86 -13.90
CA MET A 223 -8.33 4.75 -13.33
C MET A 223 -7.98 5.07 -11.88
N VAL A 224 -8.20 4.15 -10.95
CA VAL A 224 -7.75 4.23 -9.55
C VAL A 224 -7.14 2.89 -9.18
N SER A 225 -5.90 2.89 -8.70
CA SER A 225 -5.14 1.69 -8.33
C SER A 225 -5.27 0.54 -9.35
N GLY A 226 -5.22 0.85 -10.65
CA GLY A 226 -5.29 -0.14 -11.73
C GLY A 226 -6.70 -0.66 -12.09
N LEU A 227 -7.76 -0.10 -11.52
CA LEU A 227 -9.15 -0.38 -11.86
C LEU A 227 -9.82 0.83 -12.52
N VAL A 228 -10.70 0.57 -13.49
CA VAL A 228 -11.57 1.58 -14.10
C VAL A 228 -12.72 1.90 -13.14
N VAL A 229 -13.01 3.18 -12.91
CA VAL A 229 -14.00 3.65 -11.92
C VAL A 229 -15.14 4.49 -12.48
N ASN A 230 -15.27 4.62 -13.81
CA ASN A 230 -16.29 5.49 -14.43
C ASN A 230 -17.74 5.21 -14.00
N LYS A 231 -18.06 4.00 -13.52
CA LYS A 231 -19.40 3.63 -13.02
C LYS A 231 -19.32 2.74 -11.79
N ARG A 232 -18.51 1.70 -11.89
CA ARG A 232 -18.18 0.73 -10.83
C ARG A 232 -16.75 0.25 -11.04
N PRO A 233 -16.07 -0.30 -10.02
CA PRO A 233 -14.75 -0.88 -10.19
C PRO A 233 -14.78 -1.97 -11.25
N ASN A 234 -13.92 -1.87 -12.25
CA ASN A 234 -13.82 -2.85 -13.33
C ASN A 234 -12.37 -2.98 -13.80
N LEU A 235 -12.03 -4.10 -14.43
CA LEU A 235 -10.72 -4.23 -15.06
C LEU A 235 -10.63 -3.34 -16.31
N PRO A 236 -9.43 -2.84 -16.64
CA PRO A 236 -9.14 -2.28 -17.95
C PRO A 236 -9.56 -3.23 -19.07
N ARG A 237 -10.06 -2.68 -20.18
CA ARG A 237 -10.58 -3.45 -21.32
C ARG A 237 -9.58 -4.47 -21.85
N GLU A 238 -8.31 -4.07 -21.95
CA GLU A 238 -7.22 -4.94 -22.43
C GLU A 238 -6.99 -6.12 -21.47
N LYS A 239 -6.90 -5.85 -20.16
CA LYS A 239 -6.74 -6.90 -19.15
C LYS A 239 -7.91 -7.88 -19.16
N ARG A 240 -9.15 -7.38 -19.27
CA ARG A 240 -10.35 -8.23 -19.38
C ARG A 240 -10.33 -9.07 -20.66
N ARG A 241 -9.88 -8.50 -21.79
CA ARG A 241 -9.71 -9.23 -23.06
C ARG A 241 -8.69 -10.36 -22.96
N ASN A 242 -7.54 -10.10 -22.33
CA ASN A 242 -6.49 -11.11 -22.15
C ASN A 242 -6.97 -12.27 -21.27
N ILE A 243 -7.66 -11.97 -20.16
CA ILE A 243 -8.26 -13.00 -19.30
C ILE A 243 -9.29 -13.82 -20.07
N ARG A 244 -10.16 -13.17 -20.85
CA ARG A 244 -11.15 -13.88 -21.68
C ARG A 244 -10.49 -14.83 -22.67
N ALA A 245 -9.43 -14.38 -23.36
CA ALA A 245 -8.68 -15.22 -24.29
C ALA A 245 -8.04 -16.43 -23.59
N MET A 246 -7.48 -16.22 -22.39
CA MET A 246 -6.88 -17.27 -21.59
C MET A 246 -7.91 -18.34 -21.18
N PHE A 247 -9.06 -17.93 -20.62
CA PHE A 247 -10.14 -18.87 -20.26
C PHE A 247 -10.76 -19.56 -21.47
N HIS A 248 -10.84 -18.89 -22.62
CA HIS A 248 -11.27 -19.51 -23.87
C HIS A 248 -10.31 -20.63 -24.29
N GLN A 249 -9.00 -20.37 -24.28
CA GLN A 249 -8.00 -21.41 -24.59
C GLN A 249 -8.03 -22.55 -23.59
N ALA A 250 -8.16 -22.26 -22.28
CA ALA A 250 -8.30 -23.27 -21.24
C ALA A 250 -9.56 -24.13 -21.41
N SER A 251 -10.63 -23.59 -22.02
CA SER A 251 -11.84 -24.37 -22.32
C SER A 251 -11.70 -25.31 -23.53
N ILE A 252 -10.77 -25.01 -24.45
CA ILE A 252 -10.52 -25.82 -25.66
C ILE A 252 -9.44 -26.88 -25.39
N SER A 253 -8.40 -26.50 -24.64
CA SER A 253 -7.25 -27.35 -24.32
C SER A 253 -6.96 -27.32 -22.82
N PRO A 254 -7.81 -27.92 -21.97
CA PRO A 254 -7.66 -27.87 -20.52
C PRO A 254 -6.32 -28.46 -20.03
N GLU A 255 -5.82 -29.49 -20.73
CA GLU A 255 -4.57 -30.18 -20.41
C GLU A 255 -3.35 -29.24 -20.42
N LYS A 256 -3.32 -28.25 -21.31
CA LYS A 256 -2.23 -27.25 -21.41
C LYS A 256 -2.24 -26.24 -20.27
N TYR A 257 -3.33 -26.17 -19.52
CA TYR A 257 -3.52 -25.21 -18.43
C TYR A 257 -3.43 -25.84 -17.04
N LYS A 258 -3.15 -27.15 -16.96
CA LYS A 258 -2.97 -27.88 -15.69
C LYS A 258 -1.89 -27.25 -14.79
N GLU A 259 -0.72 -26.98 -15.36
CA GLU A 259 0.40 -26.32 -14.64
C GLU A 259 0.16 -24.82 -14.39
N ARG A 260 -0.86 -24.23 -15.04
CA ARG A 260 -1.23 -22.81 -14.94
C ARG A 260 -2.52 -22.58 -14.15
N THR A 261 -3.00 -23.59 -13.44
CA THR A 261 -4.25 -23.52 -12.65
C THR A 261 -4.22 -22.36 -11.66
N GLN A 262 -3.09 -22.14 -10.98
CA GLN A 262 -2.93 -21.03 -10.04
C GLN A 262 -3.11 -19.65 -10.70
N GLU A 263 -2.67 -19.49 -11.95
CA GLU A 263 -2.84 -18.25 -12.71
C GLU A 263 -4.31 -17.99 -13.02
N LEU A 264 -5.04 -19.03 -13.44
CA LEU A 264 -6.48 -18.97 -13.69
C LEU A 264 -7.26 -18.64 -12.41
N GLU A 265 -6.92 -19.28 -11.30
CA GLU A 265 -7.49 -19.01 -9.97
C GLU A 265 -7.30 -17.54 -9.57
N ASN A 266 -6.09 -17.01 -9.74
CA ASN A 266 -5.79 -15.61 -9.42
C ASN A 266 -6.64 -14.64 -10.26
N HIS A 267 -6.79 -14.91 -11.56
CA HIS A 267 -7.62 -14.10 -12.44
C HIS A 267 -9.11 -14.21 -12.10
N LEU A 268 -9.60 -15.41 -11.80
CA LEU A 268 -10.99 -15.64 -11.41
C LEU A 268 -11.31 -14.97 -10.07
N SER A 269 -10.41 -15.10 -9.08
CA SER A 269 -10.53 -14.45 -7.77
C SER A 269 -10.62 -12.94 -7.91
N MET A 270 -9.74 -12.34 -8.73
CA MET A 270 -9.78 -10.90 -9.01
C MET A 270 -11.09 -10.47 -9.67
N LEU A 271 -11.61 -11.21 -10.66
CA LEU A 271 -12.91 -10.90 -11.28
C LEU A 271 -14.08 -11.08 -10.31
N SER A 272 -14.05 -12.14 -9.51
CA SER A 272 -15.06 -12.45 -8.50
C SER A 272 -15.10 -11.40 -7.39
N MET A 273 -13.96 -10.82 -7.03
CA MET A 273 -13.87 -9.69 -6.09
C MET A 273 -14.62 -8.47 -6.63
N LEU A 274 -14.55 -8.19 -7.94
CA LEU A 274 -15.20 -7.04 -8.58
C LEU A 274 -16.70 -7.24 -8.76
N ASN A 275 -17.10 -8.43 -9.23
CA ASN A 275 -18.51 -8.77 -9.44
C ASN A 275 -18.68 -10.30 -9.47
N PRO A 276 -19.00 -10.96 -8.34
CA PRO A 276 -19.08 -12.42 -8.27
C PRO A 276 -20.24 -13.01 -9.09
N GLN A 277 -21.28 -12.19 -9.37
CA GLN A 277 -22.45 -12.59 -10.13
C GLN A 277 -22.32 -12.31 -11.64
N ASP A 278 -21.15 -11.83 -12.11
CA ASP A 278 -20.91 -11.64 -13.55
C ASP A 278 -20.99 -12.99 -14.28
N ALA A 279 -21.74 -13.05 -15.38
CA ALA A 279 -21.90 -14.27 -16.17
C ALA A 279 -20.54 -14.83 -16.65
N GLU A 280 -19.55 -13.96 -16.93
CA GLU A 280 -18.19 -14.41 -17.26
C GLU A 280 -17.52 -15.12 -16.06
N VAL A 281 -17.71 -14.63 -14.83
CA VAL A 281 -17.14 -15.25 -13.62
C VAL A 281 -17.72 -16.64 -13.40
N ILE A 282 -19.04 -16.80 -13.52
CA ILE A 282 -19.71 -18.10 -13.39
C ILE A 282 -19.19 -19.08 -14.45
N LYS A 283 -19.09 -18.62 -15.71
CA LYS A 283 -18.54 -19.42 -16.81
C LYS A 283 -17.09 -19.83 -16.56
N TYR A 284 -16.24 -18.90 -16.12
CA TYR A 284 -14.82 -19.15 -15.88
C TYR A 284 -14.58 -20.09 -14.72
N ARG A 285 -15.43 -20.05 -13.67
CA ARG A 285 -15.40 -21.04 -12.58
C ARG A 285 -15.68 -22.45 -13.08
N ALA A 286 -16.65 -22.63 -13.96
CA ALA A 286 -16.94 -23.93 -14.56
C ALA A 286 -15.77 -24.44 -15.42
N ILE A 287 -15.10 -23.56 -16.16
CA ILE A 287 -13.90 -23.93 -16.95
C ILE A 287 -12.75 -24.34 -16.02
N LEU A 288 -12.47 -23.56 -14.98
CA LEU A 288 -11.43 -23.88 -14.01
C LEU A 288 -11.66 -25.24 -13.35
N ASN A 289 -12.89 -25.54 -12.92
CA ASN A 289 -13.23 -26.85 -12.35
C ASN A 289 -12.95 -28.00 -13.32
N LYS A 290 -13.18 -27.82 -14.63
CA LYS A 290 -12.85 -28.83 -15.65
C LYS A 290 -11.34 -29.03 -15.79
N VAL A 291 -10.56 -27.95 -15.78
CA VAL A 291 -9.09 -28.02 -15.81
C VAL A 291 -8.57 -28.80 -14.60
N CYS A 292 -9.11 -28.52 -13.40
CA CYS A 292 -8.71 -29.22 -12.17
C CYS A 292 -9.17 -30.68 -12.12
N ALA A 293 -10.33 -31.03 -12.69
CA ALA A 293 -10.86 -32.39 -12.67
C ALA A 293 -10.13 -33.35 -13.63
N GLN A 294 -9.37 -32.83 -14.59
CA GLN A 294 -8.49 -33.61 -15.45
C GLN A 294 -7.07 -33.75 -14.86
N ALA A 295 -6.87 -33.31 -13.60
CA ALA A 295 -5.60 -33.37 -12.90
C ALA A 295 -5.39 -34.71 -12.17
#